data_AF-A0A2H9SW39-F1
#
_entry.id   AF-A0A2H9SW39-F1
#
_cell.length_a   1.000
_cell.length_b   1.000
_cell.length_c   1.000
_cell.angle_alpha   90.00
_cell.angle_beta   90.00
_cell.angle_gamma   90.00
#
_symmetry.space_group_name_H-M   'P 1'
#
loop_
_entity.id
_entity.type
_entity.pdbx_description
1 polymer ?
#
loop_
_entity_poly.entity_id
_entity_poly.type
_entity_poly.pdbx_seq_one_letter_code
_entity_poly.pdbx_strand_id
1 'polypeptide(L)'
;MKYLVVLLCLALGFFLGSPLFKKEGVESKIQTENHLEPKLLEIIKTPTRVKFTRVSPTGFVTGGSGKEYLQQNIPIELTAFQTDRLQKLLLASENFIWNRTKRGLFLPTSVFYFEKGEKGVTVLISAPLNQIQIIEDQNRVILDYDPMQLALDEYIDELTEDLK
;
A
#
# COMPACT_ATOMS: atom_id res chain seq x y z
N MET A 1 46.46 44.15 -17.79
CA MET A 1 46.54 42.67 -17.95
C MET A 1 45.25 42.18 -18.60
N LYS A 2 45.30 41.05 -19.31
CA LYS A 2 44.16 40.23 -19.78
C LYS A 2 43.05 40.93 -20.61
N TYR A 3 43.16 40.73 -21.91
CA TYR A 3 42.03 40.52 -22.85
C TYR A 3 41.19 39.27 -22.39
N LEU A 4 40.05 38.89 -22.98
CA LEU A 4 39.56 39.07 -24.35
C LEU A 4 38.03 38.95 -24.45
N VAL A 5 37.47 39.52 -25.51
CA VAL A 5 36.11 39.36 -26.06
C VAL A 5 35.77 37.89 -26.38
N VAL A 6 34.54 37.45 -26.08
CA VAL A 6 33.67 36.74 -27.05
C VAL A 6 32.24 37.26 -26.88
N LEU A 7 31.61 37.64 -27.99
CA LEU A 7 30.18 37.93 -28.09
C LEU A 7 29.56 36.90 -29.06
N LEU A 8 28.23 36.80 -29.06
CA LEU A 8 27.41 36.30 -30.18
C LEU A 8 27.39 34.78 -30.44
N CYS A 9 26.31 34.13 -30.01
CA CYS A 9 25.70 33.00 -30.73
C CYS A 9 24.17 33.17 -30.68
N LEU A 10 23.63 33.96 -31.62
CA LEU A 10 22.20 34.27 -31.70
C LEU A 10 21.64 33.69 -33.01
N ALA A 11 21.16 32.44 -32.97
CA ALA A 11 20.58 31.77 -34.14
C ALA A 11 19.53 30.70 -33.76
N LEU A 12 18.26 31.03 -34.00
CA LEU A 12 17.21 30.18 -34.59
C LEU A 12 17.15 28.69 -34.18
N GLY A 13 16.16 28.35 -33.34
CA GLY A 13 15.79 26.97 -32.97
C GLY A 13 14.30 26.79 -32.69
N PHE A 14 13.43 27.16 -33.63
CA PHE A 14 11.98 27.18 -33.45
C PHE A 14 11.35 25.80 -33.71
N PHE A 15 11.15 24.99 -32.65
CA PHE A 15 10.30 23.78 -32.66
C PHE A 15 9.54 23.75 -31.32
N LEU A 16 8.25 24.07 -31.27
CA LEU A 16 7.11 23.19 -31.64
C LEU A 16 7.12 21.82 -30.95
N GLY A 17 6.49 21.77 -29.77
CA GLY A 17 5.62 20.66 -29.37
C GLY A 17 6.27 19.41 -28.77
N SER A 18 6.19 19.27 -27.44
CA SER A 18 5.78 18.03 -26.77
C SER A 18 5.26 18.33 -25.35
N PRO A 19 4.36 17.51 -24.76
CA PRO A 19 3.65 17.89 -23.53
C PRO A 19 4.42 17.52 -22.26
N LEU A 20 3.97 18.05 -21.11
CA LEU A 20 4.28 17.48 -19.80
C LEU A 20 3.62 16.09 -19.66
N PHE A 21 4.25 15.05 -20.21
CA PHE A 21 3.78 13.68 -20.07
C PHE A 21 4.43 12.96 -18.89
N LYS A 22 3.82 13.17 -17.72
CA LYS A 22 3.59 12.19 -16.64
C LYS A 22 4.47 10.93 -16.72
N LYS A 23 5.63 10.94 -16.04
CA LYS A 23 6.57 9.80 -15.99
C LYS A 23 6.64 9.08 -14.63
N GLU A 24 6.01 9.63 -13.60
CA GLU A 24 6.09 9.16 -12.20
C GLU A 24 5.61 7.71 -12.05
N GLY A 25 4.50 7.33 -12.69
CA GLY A 25 3.88 6.00 -12.58
C GLY A 25 4.67 4.82 -13.15
N VAL A 26 5.90 5.03 -13.65
CA VAL A 26 6.82 3.94 -14.01
C VAL A 26 7.81 3.68 -12.88
N GLU A 27 8.46 4.73 -12.36
CA GLU A 27 9.37 4.58 -11.21
C GLU A 27 8.62 4.18 -9.94
N SER A 28 7.41 4.73 -9.74
CA SER A 28 6.57 4.44 -8.57
C SER A 28 6.23 2.93 -8.51
N LYS A 29 5.64 2.39 -9.58
CA LYS A 29 5.30 0.97 -9.69
C LYS A 29 6.51 0.03 -9.51
N ILE A 30 7.67 0.41 -10.05
CA ILE A 30 8.92 -0.35 -9.89
C ILE A 30 9.40 -0.35 -8.43
N GLN A 31 9.15 0.70 -7.65
CA GLN A 31 9.50 0.72 -6.22
C GLN A 31 8.61 -0.21 -5.40
N THR A 32 7.29 -0.29 -5.65
CA THR A 32 6.43 -1.32 -5.01
C THR A 32 6.91 -2.73 -5.37
N GLU A 33 7.23 -2.96 -6.65
CA GLU A 33 7.66 -4.25 -7.20
C GLU A 33 9.04 -4.73 -6.71
N ASN A 34 9.87 -3.83 -6.16
CA ASN A 34 11.18 -4.15 -5.57
C ASN A 34 11.15 -4.33 -4.03
N HIS A 35 10.03 -4.02 -3.36
CA HIS A 35 9.93 -4.05 -1.90
C HIS A 35 8.82 -4.97 -1.35
N LEU A 36 7.85 -5.36 -2.17
CA LEU A 36 7.00 -6.52 -1.90
C LEU A 36 7.51 -7.73 -2.69
N GLU A 37 7.61 -8.89 -2.05
CA GLU A 37 7.97 -10.12 -2.77
C GLU A 37 6.96 -10.39 -3.91
N PRO A 38 7.40 -10.84 -5.09
CA PRO A 38 6.50 -11.07 -6.23
C PRO A 38 5.31 -11.98 -5.92
N LYS A 39 5.46 -12.95 -5.00
CA LYS A 39 4.42 -13.86 -4.50
C LYS A 39 3.32 -13.11 -3.74
N LEU A 40 3.68 -12.25 -2.78
CA LEU A 40 2.75 -11.37 -2.06
C LEU A 40 1.97 -10.48 -3.04
N LEU A 41 2.72 -9.86 -3.95
CA LEU A 41 2.20 -8.92 -4.93
C LEU A 41 1.25 -9.58 -5.93
N GLU A 42 1.50 -10.82 -6.33
CA GLU A 42 0.61 -11.63 -7.18
C GLU A 42 -0.76 -11.85 -6.52
N ILE A 43 -0.76 -12.20 -5.23
CA ILE A 43 -1.98 -12.47 -4.45
C ILE A 43 -2.77 -11.18 -4.23
N ILE A 44 -2.11 -10.07 -3.85
CA ILE A 44 -2.77 -8.77 -3.67
C ILE A 44 -3.31 -8.23 -5.01
N LYS A 45 -2.60 -8.40 -6.13
CA LYS A 45 -3.06 -7.98 -7.47
C LYS A 45 -4.22 -8.81 -8.03
N THR A 46 -4.32 -10.09 -7.69
CA THR A 46 -5.28 -11.01 -8.32
C THR A 46 -5.89 -12.02 -7.32
N PRO A 47 -6.54 -11.54 -6.25
CA PRO A 47 -7.23 -12.42 -5.30
C PRO A 47 -8.44 -13.09 -5.95
N THR A 48 -8.74 -14.31 -5.50
CA THR A 48 -10.03 -14.98 -5.74
C THR A 48 -11.11 -14.38 -4.82
N ARG A 49 -10.75 -14.03 -3.58
CA ARG A 49 -11.63 -13.38 -2.58
C ARG A 49 -10.81 -12.45 -1.69
N VAL A 50 -11.45 -11.41 -1.15
CA VAL A 50 -10.89 -10.59 -0.06
C VAL A 50 -11.90 -10.53 1.08
N LYS A 51 -11.42 -10.72 2.31
CA LYS A 51 -12.23 -10.69 3.54
C LYS A 51 -11.76 -9.54 4.43
N PHE A 52 -12.68 -8.85 5.10
CA PHE A 52 -12.40 -7.75 6.03
C PHE A 52 -13.02 -8.02 7.40
N THR A 53 -12.33 -7.62 8.47
CA THR A 53 -12.92 -7.47 9.79
C THR A 53 -12.17 -6.41 10.62
N ARG A 54 -12.86 -5.74 11.56
CA ARG A 54 -12.19 -4.96 12.61
C ARG A 54 -11.74 -5.86 13.74
N VAL A 55 -10.67 -5.46 14.42
CA VAL A 55 -10.13 -6.18 15.58
C VAL A 55 -9.86 -5.21 16.72
N SER A 56 -10.11 -5.66 17.95
CA SER A 56 -9.74 -4.91 19.14
C SER A 56 -8.20 -4.85 19.26
N PRO A 57 -7.59 -3.68 19.48
CA PRO A 57 -6.13 -3.54 19.59
C PRO A 57 -5.61 -4.04 20.96
N THR A 58 -5.62 -5.36 21.17
CA THR A 58 -5.40 -6.02 22.47
C THR A 58 -3.93 -6.12 22.92
N GLY A 59 -2.99 -5.41 22.28
CA GLY A 59 -1.56 -5.45 22.64
C GLY A 59 -0.79 -6.67 22.13
N PHE A 60 -1.48 -7.79 21.89
CA PHE A 60 -0.87 -9.04 21.44
C PHE A 60 -1.04 -9.21 19.93
N VAL A 61 0.10 -9.25 19.22
CA VAL A 61 0.15 -9.89 17.90
C VAL A 61 0.00 -11.39 18.14
N THR A 62 -1.10 -11.99 17.67
CA THR A 62 -1.23 -13.45 17.67
C THR A 62 -0.25 -14.00 16.64
N GLY A 63 0.91 -14.47 17.11
CA GLY A 63 1.98 -14.95 16.26
C GLY A 63 1.51 -16.10 15.38
N GLY A 64 1.69 -15.94 14.07
CA GLY A 64 1.07 -16.80 13.07
C GLY A 64 0.94 -16.08 11.73
N SER A 65 -0.03 -16.53 10.94
CA SER A 65 -0.26 -16.11 9.56
C SER A 65 -1.13 -14.85 9.41
N GLY A 66 -1.64 -14.32 10.52
CA GLY A 66 -2.67 -13.28 10.57
C GLY A 66 -4.10 -13.82 10.38
N LYS A 67 -4.27 -15.06 9.90
CA LYS A 67 -5.58 -15.72 9.72
C LYS A 67 -6.30 -15.95 11.06
N GLU A 68 -5.57 -15.92 12.17
CA GLU A 68 -6.06 -16.14 13.52
C GLU A 68 -7.05 -15.01 13.94
N TYR A 69 -6.88 -13.80 13.41
CA TYR A 69 -7.81 -12.68 13.60
C TYR A 69 -9.18 -12.88 12.93
N LEU A 70 -9.22 -13.63 11.82
CA LEU A 70 -10.44 -13.96 11.07
C LEU A 70 -11.30 -15.02 11.77
N GLN A 71 -10.78 -15.65 12.83
CA GLN A 71 -11.50 -16.63 13.65
C GLN A 71 -12.13 -16.00 14.89
N GLN A 72 -11.65 -14.82 15.30
CA GLN A 72 -12.08 -14.11 16.51
C GLN A 72 -13.29 -13.19 16.27
N ASN A 73 -13.51 -12.79 15.02
CA ASN A 73 -14.56 -11.85 14.60
C ASN A 73 -15.19 -12.40 13.31
N ILE A 74 -16.47 -12.08 13.06
CA ILE A 74 -17.12 -12.43 11.79
C ILE A 74 -16.53 -11.54 10.69
N PRO A 75 -15.95 -12.09 9.61
CA PRO A 75 -15.48 -11.28 8.49
C PRO A 75 -16.58 -11.11 7.43
N ILE A 76 -16.63 -9.94 6.80
CA ILE A 76 -17.38 -9.75 5.54
C ILE A 76 -16.49 -10.06 4.34
N GLU A 77 -17.08 -10.60 3.27
CA GLU A 77 -16.40 -10.79 1.98
C GLU A 77 -16.62 -9.54 1.12
N LEU A 78 -15.53 -8.91 0.68
CA LEU A 78 -15.58 -7.63 -0.04
C LEU A 78 -16.11 -7.82 -1.46
N THR A 79 -16.93 -6.87 -1.91
CA THR A 79 -17.31 -6.78 -3.32
C THR A 79 -16.09 -6.53 -4.22
N ALA A 80 -16.23 -6.80 -5.52
CA ALA A 80 -15.19 -6.50 -6.51
C ALA A 80 -14.81 -5.00 -6.54
N PHE A 81 -15.77 -4.09 -6.30
CA PHE A 81 -15.53 -2.65 -6.23
C PHE A 81 -14.77 -2.23 -4.96
N GLN A 82 -15.17 -2.74 -3.80
CA GLN A 82 -14.43 -2.53 -2.55
C GLN A 82 -13.01 -3.10 -2.68
N THR A 83 -12.85 -4.28 -3.29
CA THR A 83 -11.54 -4.91 -3.55
C THR A 83 -10.66 -4.05 -4.44
N ASP A 84 -11.15 -3.58 -5.59
CA ASP A 84 -10.41 -2.72 -6.52
C ASP A 84 -9.94 -1.40 -5.88
N ARG A 85 -10.75 -0.78 -5.01
CA ARG A 85 -10.34 0.40 -4.22
C ARG A 85 -9.18 0.07 -3.26
N LEU A 86 -9.28 -1.02 -2.51
CA LEU A 86 -8.20 -1.45 -1.59
C LEU A 86 -6.92 -1.82 -2.34
N GLN A 87 -7.04 -2.48 -3.49
CA GLN A 87 -5.89 -2.80 -4.34
C GLN A 87 -5.17 -1.54 -4.83
N LYS A 88 -5.92 -0.49 -5.22
CA LYS A 88 -5.33 0.80 -5.60
C LYS A 88 -4.59 1.48 -4.44
N LEU A 89 -5.12 1.39 -3.22
CA LEU A 89 -4.45 1.87 -2.02
C LEU A 89 -3.17 1.07 -1.71
N LEU A 90 -3.21 -0.26 -1.78
CA LEU A 90 -2.10 -1.12 -1.37
C LEU A 90 -0.98 -1.31 -2.42
N LEU A 91 -1.21 -0.98 -3.70
CA LEU A 91 -0.25 -1.24 -4.78
C LEU A 91 0.49 0.01 -5.30
N ALA A 92 -0.03 1.21 -5.00
CA ALA A 92 0.62 2.48 -5.38
C ALA A 92 1.76 2.81 -4.39
N SER A 93 3.00 2.89 -4.87
CA SER A 93 4.18 3.12 -4.02
C SER A 93 4.16 4.45 -3.27
N GLU A 94 3.53 5.44 -3.88
CA GLU A 94 3.38 6.82 -3.42
C GLU A 94 2.54 6.92 -2.14
N ASN A 95 1.80 5.86 -1.80
CA ASN A 95 1.03 5.73 -0.56
C ASN A 95 1.89 5.31 0.65
N PHE A 96 3.19 5.03 0.46
CA PHE A 96 4.06 4.45 1.48
C PHE A 96 5.37 5.25 1.67
N ILE A 97 5.84 5.30 2.91
CA ILE A 97 7.19 5.80 3.23
C ILE A 97 8.16 4.61 3.24
N TRP A 98 9.02 4.54 2.22
CA TRP A 98 10.04 3.51 2.08
C TRP A 98 11.32 3.83 2.87
N ASN A 99 12.06 2.81 3.27
CA ASN A 99 13.34 2.90 3.99
C ASN A 99 13.29 3.64 5.36
N ARG A 100 12.08 3.89 5.88
CA ARG A 100 11.83 4.34 7.26
C ARG A 100 10.64 3.56 7.80
N THR A 101 10.70 3.23 9.08
CA THR A 101 9.63 2.52 9.79
C THR A 101 9.56 3.08 11.20
N LYS A 102 8.41 3.61 11.60
CA LYS A 102 8.18 4.10 12.97
C LYS A 102 8.44 3.00 13.99
N ARG A 103 8.95 3.41 15.15
CA ARG A 103 9.15 2.55 16.32
C ARG A 103 7.98 2.74 17.28
N GLY A 104 7.14 1.72 17.41
CA GLY A 104 5.98 1.70 18.30
C GLY A 104 5.51 0.27 18.55
N LEU A 105 4.56 0.10 19.48
CA LEU A 105 3.90 -1.20 19.68
C LEU A 105 2.92 -1.44 18.54
N PHE A 106 3.11 -2.53 17.80
CA PHE A 106 2.32 -2.85 16.62
C PHE A 106 0.89 -3.30 17.00
N LEU A 107 -0.06 -2.37 17.03
CA LEU A 107 -1.45 -2.61 17.47
C LEU A 107 -2.43 -2.70 16.28
N PRO A 108 -2.83 -3.91 15.83
CA PRO A 108 -3.80 -4.03 14.75
C PRO A 108 -5.18 -3.51 15.18
N THR A 109 -5.84 -2.77 14.30
CA THR A 109 -7.22 -2.25 14.43
C THR A 109 -8.13 -2.78 13.32
N SER A 110 -7.56 -3.23 12.21
CA SER A 110 -8.29 -3.77 11.06
C SER A 110 -7.47 -4.82 10.34
N VAL A 111 -8.15 -5.79 9.74
CA VAL A 111 -7.55 -6.94 9.07
C VAL A 111 -8.23 -7.17 7.72
N PHE A 112 -7.42 -7.20 6.67
CA PHE A 112 -7.80 -7.70 5.36
C PHE A 112 -7.09 -9.02 5.07
N TYR A 113 -7.79 -9.96 4.46
CA TYR A 113 -7.22 -11.25 4.04
C TYR A 113 -7.52 -11.51 2.56
N PHE A 114 -6.45 -11.62 1.78
CA PHE A 114 -6.49 -11.88 0.34
C PHE A 114 -6.27 -13.38 0.11
N GLU A 115 -7.22 -14.04 -0.55
CA GLU A 115 -7.23 -15.48 -0.79
C GLU A 115 -7.03 -15.74 -2.29
N LYS A 116 -6.06 -16.57 -2.68
CA LYS A 116 -5.81 -16.95 -4.09
C LYS A 116 -5.50 -18.44 -4.20
N GLY A 117 -6.54 -19.23 -4.48
CA GLY A 117 -6.47 -20.68 -4.33
C GLY A 117 -6.17 -21.06 -2.88
N GLU A 118 -5.23 -21.99 -2.67
CA GLU A 118 -4.81 -22.42 -1.33
C GLU A 118 -3.91 -21.39 -0.59
N LYS A 119 -3.38 -20.40 -1.31
CA LYS A 119 -2.52 -19.34 -0.75
C LYS A 119 -3.36 -18.20 -0.21
N GLY A 120 -2.81 -17.45 0.74
CA GLY A 120 -3.39 -16.16 1.12
C GLY A 120 -2.48 -15.29 1.97
N VAL A 121 -2.68 -13.98 1.83
CA VAL A 121 -1.90 -12.91 2.46
C VAL A 121 -2.79 -12.16 3.43
N THR A 122 -2.34 -11.98 4.67
CA THR A 122 -3.02 -11.12 5.64
C THR A 122 -2.38 -9.74 5.65
N VAL A 123 -3.18 -8.69 5.42
CA VAL A 123 -2.78 -7.29 5.60
C VAL A 123 -3.43 -6.79 6.89
N LEU A 124 -2.62 -6.74 7.95
CA LEU A 124 -3.02 -6.09 9.21
C LEU A 124 -2.77 -4.59 9.10
N ILE A 125 -3.58 -3.78 9.77
CA ILE A 125 -3.49 -2.31 9.77
C ILE A 125 -3.50 -1.79 11.19
N SER A 126 -2.61 -0.83 11.51
CA SER A 126 -2.51 -0.14 12.79
C SER A 126 -2.65 1.37 12.57
N ALA A 127 -3.90 1.85 12.67
CA ALA A 127 -4.19 3.28 12.62
C ALA A 127 -3.42 4.11 13.69
N PRO A 128 -3.20 3.64 14.94
CA PRO A 128 -2.42 4.38 15.93
C PRO A 128 -0.95 4.64 15.56
N LEU A 129 -0.41 3.98 14.52
CA LEU A 129 0.96 4.20 14.02
C LEU A 129 1.01 4.67 12.55
N ASN A 130 -0.12 4.71 11.83
CA ASN A 130 -0.16 4.68 10.36
C ASN A 130 0.78 3.61 9.78
N GLN A 131 0.67 2.36 10.24
CA GLN A 131 1.46 1.24 9.70
C GLN A 131 0.59 0.08 9.22
N ILE A 132 0.97 -0.55 8.10
CA ILE A 132 0.45 -1.86 7.69
C ILE A 132 1.50 -2.95 7.88
N GLN A 133 1.05 -4.18 8.16
CA GLN A 133 1.89 -5.36 8.33
C GLN A 133 1.33 -6.45 7.42
N ILE A 134 2.01 -6.69 6.30
CA ILE A 134 1.65 -7.66 5.27
C ILE A 134 2.35 -8.98 5.61
N ILE A 135 1.58 -10.06 5.79
CA ILE A 135 2.05 -11.36 6.28
C ILE A 135 1.64 -12.47 5.32
N GLU A 136 2.59 -13.33 4.96
CA GLU A 136 2.34 -14.62 4.30
C GLU A 136 3.26 -15.67 4.92
N ASP A 137 2.66 -16.75 5.44
CA ASP A 137 3.36 -17.84 6.12
C ASP A 137 4.26 -17.35 7.30
N GLN A 138 5.55 -17.16 7.06
CA GLN A 138 6.52 -16.58 8.02
C GLN A 138 7.14 -15.24 7.52
N ASN A 139 6.86 -14.84 6.28
CA ASN A 139 7.37 -13.61 5.70
C ASN A 139 6.47 -12.43 6.11
N ARG A 140 7.09 -11.32 6.54
CA ARG A 140 6.39 -10.12 7.01
C ARG A 140 7.06 -8.86 6.48
N VAL A 141 6.29 -8.03 5.77
CA VAL A 141 6.69 -6.67 5.36
C VAL A 141 5.93 -5.66 6.23
N ILE A 142 6.60 -4.59 6.66
CA ILE A 142 6.02 -3.51 7.46
C ILE A 142 6.21 -2.20 6.69
N LEU A 143 5.13 -1.46 6.45
CA LEU A 143 5.15 -0.19 5.70
C LEU A 143 4.42 0.91 6.47
N ASP A 144 5.04 2.09 6.54
CA ASP A 144 4.43 3.31 7.07
C ASP A 144 3.56 3.93 5.96
N TYR A 145 2.27 4.19 6.21
CA TYR A 145 1.27 4.58 5.20
C TYR A 145 0.79 6.04 5.25
N ASP A 146 1.49 6.92 5.97
CA ASP A 146 1.08 8.32 6.17
C ASP A 146 0.59 9.07 4.92
N PRO A 147 1.18 8.91 3.71
CA PRO A 147 0.68 9.59 2.51
C PRO A 147 -0.76 9.23 2.11
N MET A 148 -1.24 8.03 2.45
CA MET A 148 -2.62 7.59 2.18
C MET A 148 -3.53 7.54 3.41
N GLN A 149 -3.10 8.06 4.56
CA GLN A 149 -3.81 7.82 5.84
C GLN A 149 -5.31 8.10 5.74
N LEU A 150 -5.69 9.31 5.32
CA LEU A 150 -7.10 9.72 5.21
C LEU A 150 -7.91 8.80 4.29
N ALA A 151 -7.38 8.48 3.10
CA ALA A 151 -8.10 7.66 2.11
C ALA A 151 -8.25 6.18 2.54
N LEU A 152 -7.36 5.68 3.41
CA LEU A 152 -7.46 4.34 3.99
C LEU A 152 -8.38 4.32 5.23
N ASP A 153 -8.30 5.34 6.07
CA ASP A 153 -9.18 5.49 7.24
C ASP A 153 -10.65 5.68 6.79
N GLU A 154 -10.92 6.56 5.81
CA GLU A 154 -12.23 6.74 5.15
C GLU A 154 -12.78 5.41 4.61
N TYR A 155 -11.96 4.66 3.86
CA TYR A 155 -12.33 3.36 3.29
C TYR A 155 -12.65 2.31 4.37
N ILE A 156 -11.93 2.32 5.50
CA ILE A 156 -12.16 1.41 6.63
C ILE A 156 -13.43 1.80 7.42
N ASP A 157 -13.76 3.08 7.50
CA ASP A 157 -15.03 3.54 8.09
C ASP A 157 -16.24 3.19 7.20
N GLU A 158 -16.17 3.37 5.88
CA GLU A 158 -17.20 2.90 4.93
C GLU A 158 -17.52 1.40 5.13
N LEU A 159 -16.49 0.54 5.12
CA LEU A 159 -16.63 -0.91 5.33
C LEU A 159 -17.17 -1.31 6.71
N THR A 160 -17.29 -0.35 7.64
CA THR A 160 -17.78 -0.58 9.01
C THR A 160 -19.20 -0.03 9.19
N GLU A 161 -19.74 0.69 8.22
CA GLU A 161 -21.19 0.91 8.13
C GLU A 161 -21.89 -0.36 7.65
N ASP A 162 -21.27 -1.11 6.72
CA ASP A 162 -21.68 -2.46 6.27
C ASP A 162 -21.68 -3.55 7.39
N LEU A 163 -21.19 -3.23 8.60
CA LEU A 163 -21.07 -4.15 9.75
C LEU A 163 -22.11 -3.93 10.87
N LYS A 164 -23.11 -3.05 10.67
CA LYS A 164 -24.08 -2.62 11.71
C LYS A 164 -25.51 -3.11 11.44
#